data_AF-A0A518VAL6-F1
#
_entry.id   AF-A0A518VAL6-F1
#
_cell.length_a   1.000
_cell.length_b   1.000
_cell.length_c   1.000
_cell.angle_alpha   90.00
_cell.angle_beta   90.00
_cell.angle_gamma   90.00
#
_symmetry.space_group_name_H-M   'P 1'
#
loop_
_entity.id
_entity.type
_entity.pdbx_description
1 polymer ?
#
loop_
_entity_poly.entity_id
_entity_poly.type
_entity_poly.pdbx_seq_one_letter_code
_entity_poly.pdbx_strand_id
1 'polypeptide(L)'
;MFKVAKLTKVFKFTNCGATGRNGANQTQVDQKYSGTTLDKAVTSVNGVQRWTVPLDGEYIIEALGAQGGQGNPSANPPGWIGGKGARMKGKFKLKKGTVLYVVVGQMGQTGFGDYNSGCAGAGGGGTLVYHGDIGGNGLLIAAGGGGGGGGGVHGNGSRVHGTVNKDGNMGGNGTNDAPQYSGNGGSNGMGGSSVELIENMPYQGGGGAGWKGMGKSGSSSPTNGGNWWDGGKFQSAEGGFGGGGGTGDTRNNYSYGAGGGGGYSGGGGAYYTTGNGGGGGSYNAGTEQEETTGINEGHGVVIISFSANEEDIPEGFKMDFLNTGTGITGNLQKFIVPRGGIYKISASGARGGNVGGNLGGKGAFVSGEFNLDEGDTIHLLVGHMGLDKPFSDYGGGGGGGSFAVKQDNDSSYIFKPLNVGITPLVIAGGGGGAGDNGGNFSGGAGNGETTGNGEGGTGLQSNRNSGGAGFIGDAKPSAAKPPISFLNGGTGGTEEPIGEALVEVVYLTMQEEEEEATLEVTVEKVSRVVLVDHLTIQVLIR
;
A
#
# COMPACT_ATOMS: atom_id res chain seq x y z
N MET A 1 12.48 -0.39 -27.86
CA MET A 1 12.16 0.66 -26.87
C MET A 1 11.09 0.07 -25.96
N PHE A 2 11.51 -0.51 -24.85
CA PHE A 2 10.61 -1.16 -23.90
C PHE A 2 9.89 -0.05 -23.12
N LYS A 3 8.57 -0.19 -22.94
CA LYS A 3 7.79 0.74 -22.13
C LYS A 3 8.21 0.55 -20.68
N VAL A 4 8.75 1.60 -20.07
CA VAL A 4 9.01 1.65 -18.63
C VAL A 4 7.68 1.46 -17.91
N ALA A 5 7.54 0.33 -17.22
CA ALA A 5 6.37 0.08 -16.39
C ALA A 5 6.45 1.01 -15.16
N LYS A 6 5.39 1.77 -14.91
CA LYS A 6 5.31 2.63 -13.73
C LYS A 6 4.83 1.79 -12.56
N LEU A 7 5.66 1.62 -11.54
CA LEU A 7 5.25 0.98 -10.30
C LEU A 7 4.26 1.91 -9.59
N THR A 8 3.09 1.42 -9.21
CA THR A 8 2.14 2.19 -8.39
C THR A 8 1.74 1.37 -7.18
N LYS A 9 2.02 1.90 -5.99
CA LYS A 9 1.62 1.28 -4.72
C LYS A 9 0.69 2.17 -3.92
N VAL A 10 -0.22 1.52 -3.20
CA VAL A 10 -1.18 2.17 -2.29
C VAL A 10 -1.08 1.53 -0.91
N PHE A 11 -0.97 2.38 0.11
CA PHE A 11 -0.97 2.04 1.52
C PHE A 11 -2.17 2.71 2.18
N LYS A 12 -3.13 1.93 2.67
CA LYS A 12 -4.39 2.44 3.24
C LYS A 12 -4.46 2.19 4.73
N PHE A 13 -4.29 3.25 5.52
CA PHE A 13 -4.36 3.21 6.97
C PHE A 13 -5.79 3.50 7.44
N THR A 14 -6.33 2.64 8.31
CA THR A 14 -7.66 2.81 8.91
C THR A 14 -7.55 2.82 10.44
N ASN A 15 -8.68 2.94 11.14
CA ASN A 15 -8.75 2.81 12.59
C ASN A 15 -8.48 1.39 13.14
N CYS A 16 -8.15 0.41 12.27
CA CYS A 16 -7.95 -1.00 12.62
C CYS A 16 -9.03 -1.63 13.51
N GLY A 17 -10.28 -1.17 13.40
CA GLY A 17 -11.39 -1.64 14.23
C GLY A 17 -11.44 -1.05 15.64
N ALA A 18 -10.51 -0.18 16.03
CA ALA A 18 -10.62 0.59 17.27
C ALA A 18 -11.77 1.61 17.17
N THR A 19 -12.45 1.84 18.30
CA THR A 19 -13.50 2.86 18.46
C THR A 19 -13.27 3.66 19.75
N GLY A 20 -13.79 4.89 19.79
CA GLY A 20 -13.74 5.75 20.98
C GLY A 20 -12.45 6.55 21.13
N ARG A 21 -12.06 6.78 22.40
CA ARG A 21 -11.02 7.74 22.79
C ARG A 21 -9.60 7.37 22.35
N ASN A 22 -9.26 6.08 22.40
CA ASN A 22 -7.89 5.59 22.25
C ASN A 22 -7.73 4.90 20.89
N GLY A 23 -6.58 5.08 20.24
CA GLY A 23 -6.28 4.44 18.96
C GLY A 23 -6.03 2.94 19.05
N ALA A 24 -5.83 2.31 17.90
CA ALA A 24 -5.66 0.86 17.80
C ALA A 24 -4.38 0.36 18.46
N ASN A 25 -4.43 -0.80 19.12
CA ASN A 25 -3.23 -1.48 19.60
C ASN A 25 -2.57 -2.32 18.49
N GLN A 26 -1.40 -2.91 18.77
CA GLN A 26 -0.65 -3.70 17.79
C GLN A 26 -1.45 -4.90 17.26
N THR A 27 -2.13 -5.65 18.13
CA THR A 27 -2.92 -6.83 17.72
C THR A 27 -4.01 -6.46 16.72
N GLN A 28 -4.68 -5.33 16.91
CA GLN A 28 -5.69 -4.82 15.98
C GLN A 28 -5.07 -4.42 14.63
N VAL A 29 -3.88 -3.83 14.63
CA VAL A 29 -3.14 -3.49 13.42
C VAL A 29 -2.75 -4.75 12.64
N ASP A 30 -2.14 -5.73 13.30
CA ASP A 30 -1.69 -6.98 12.68
C ASP A 30 -2.87 -7.74 12.04
N GLN A 31 -3.97 -7.87 12.78
CA GLN A 31 -5.18 -8.50 12.27
C GLN A 31 -5.78 -7.74 11.08
N LYS A 32 -5.77 -6.41 11.11
CA LYS A 32 -6.39 -5.59 10.05
C LYS A 32 -5.57 -5.63 8.76
N TYR A 33 -4.25 -5.65 8.86
CA TYR A 33 -3.35 -5.50 7.73
C TYR A 33 -2.75 -6.81 7.22
N SER A 34 -3.04 -7.94 7.85
CA SER A 34 -2.66 -9.26 7.34
C SER A 34 -3.00 -9.43 5.86
N GLY A 35 -2.01 -9.84 5.06
CA GLY A 35 -2.14 -10.04 3.61
C GLY A 35 -2.27 -8.76 2.77
N THR A 36 -2.04 -7.57 3.36
CA THR A 36 -2.05 -6.28 2.65
C THR A 36 -0.65 -5.70 2.46
N THR A 37 -0.53 -4.59 1.74
CA THR A 37 0.74 -3.82 1.60
C THR A 37 1.27 -3.26 2.92
N LEU A 38 0.48 -3.31 4.00
CA LEU A 38 0.82 -2.87 5.35
C LEU A 38 1.08 -4.05 6.31
N ASP A 39 0.98 -5.30 5.86
CA ASP A 39 1.18 -6.48 6.70
C ASP A 39 2.60 -6.48 7.30
N LYS A 40 2.68 -6.61 8.63
CA LYS A 40 3.90 -6.50 9.45
C LYS A 40 4.69 -5.20 9.26
N ALA A 41 4.27 -4.29 8.37
CA ALA A 41 4.94 -3.05 8.01
C ALA A 41 4.65 -1.88 8.97
N VAL A 42 3.69 -2.07 9.89
CA VAL A 42 3.15 -1.02 10.76
C VAL A 42 3.29 -1.41 12.22
N THR A 43 3.85 -0.51 13.03
CA THR A 43 3.85 -0.63 14.49
C THR A 43 2.89 0.39 15.09
N SER A 44 2.12 0.01 16.13
CA SER A 44 1.25 0.93 16.85
C SER A 44 1.78 1.23 18.23
N VAL A 45 1.95 2.52 18.53
CA VAL A 45 2.33 3.00 19.86
C VAL A 45 1.32 4.05 20.31
N ASN A 46 0.63 3.77 21.41
CA ASN A 46 -0.44 4.63 21.94
C ASN A 46 -1.51 5.00 20.89
N GLY A 47 -1.84 4.05 20.00
CA GLY A 47 -2.83 4.27 18.95
C GLY A 47 -2.31 4.93 17.68
N VAL A 48 -1.07 5.40 17.66
CA VAL A 48 -0.43 6.02 16.50
C VAL A 48 0.29 4.94 15.69
N GLN A 49 -0.07 4.83 14.41
CA GLN A 49 0.51 3.87 13.47
C GLN A 49 1.80 4.45 12.88
N ARG A 50 2.91 3.74 13.02
CA ARG A 50 4.23 4.14 12.50
C ARG A 50 4.53 3.30 11.27
N TRP A 51 4.96 3.97 10.21
CA TRP A 51 5.30 3.34 8.94
C TRP A 51 6.54 3.99 8.35
N THR A 52 7.49 3.17 7.93
CA THR A 52 8.75 3.64 7.35
C THR A 52 8.62 3.74 5.83
N VAL A 53 9.00 4.89 5.29
CA VAL A 53 8.99 5.13 3.84
C VAL A 53 9.94 4.13 3.16
N PRO A 54 9.45 3.30 2.22
CA PRO A 54 10.24 2.21 1.65
C PRO A 54 11.21 2.67 0.56
N LEU A 55 10.92 3.78 -0.12
CA LEU A 55 11.67 4.29 -1.27
C LEU A 55 11.67 5.82 -1.28
N ASP A 56 12.71 6.40 -1.89
CA ASP A 56 12.71 7.82 -2.20
C ASP A 56 11.66 8.13 -3.27
N GLY A 57 11.02 9.30 -3.17
CA GLY A 57 10.31 9.90 -4.30
C GLY A 57 9.07 10.70 -3.93
N GLU A 58 8.19 10.89 -4.92
CA GLU A 58 6.96 11.68 -4.78
C GLU A 58 5.78 10.79 -4.38
N TYR A 59 5.21 11.10 -3.22
CA TYR A 59 4.07 10.42 -2.63
C TYR A 59 2.85 11.35 -2.65
N ILE A 60 1.69 10.79 -2.99
CA ILE A 60 0.39 11.44 -2.76
C ILE A 60 -0.10 10.96 -1.40
N ILE A 61 -0.38 11.89 -0.50
CA ILE A 61 -1.01 11.59 0.79
C ILE A 61 -2.40 12.22 0.79
N GLU A 62 -3.41 11.40 1.06
CA GLU A 62 -4.79 11.81 1.26
C GLU A 62 -5.23 11.43 2.67
N ALA A 63 -5.77 12.39 3.42
CA ALA A 63 -6.27 12.23 4.78
C ALA A 63 -7.74 12.66 4.86
N LEU A 64 -8.58 11.86 5.52
CA LEU A 64 -9.96 12.20 5.82
C LEU A 64 -10.18 12.20 7.32
N GLY A 65 -10.68 13.31 7.89
CA GLY A 65 -11.01 13.44 9.30
C GLY A 65 -12.25 12.62 9.67
N ALA A 66 -12.41 12.27 10.94
CA ALA A 66 -13.56 11.48 11.37
C ALA A 66 -14.82 12.32 11.60
N GLN A 67 -15.98 11.68 11.49
CA GLN A 67 -17.27 12.27 11.81
C GLN A 67 -17.49 12.41 13.33
N GLY A 68 -18.18 13.47 13.75
CA GLY A 68 -18.66 13.62 15.13
C GLY A 68 -19.84 12.71 15.46
N GLY A 69 -20.00 12.36 16.73
CA GLY A 69 -21.09 11.52 17.20
C GLY A 69 -22.45 12.21 17.06
N GLN A 70 -23.51 11.41 16.91
CA GLN A 70 -24.88 11.89 16.96
C GLN A 70 -25.26 12.32 18.39
N GLY A 71 -26.09 13.34 18.54
CA GLY A 71 -26.83 13.52 19.80
C GLY A 71 -27.73 12.32 20.12
N ASN A 72 -28.28 12.25 21.32
CA ASN A 72 -29.11 11.14 21.79
C ASN A 72 -30.21 10.79 20.78
N PRO A 73 -30.13 9.63 20.10
CA PRO A 73 -31.13 9.23 19.11
C PRO A 73 -32.50 8.97 19.73
N SER A 74 -32.54 8.67 21.03
CA SER A 74 -33.75 8.38 21.80
C SER A 74 -34.40 9.61 22.41
N ALA A 75 -33.81 10.81 22.25
CA ALA A 75 -34.41 12.05 22.73
C ALA A 75 -35.67 12.44 21.93
N ASN A 76 -36.51 13.32 22.50
CA ASN A 76 -37.64 13.91 21.79
C ASN A 76 -37.52 15.44 21.65
N PRO A 77 -37.25 15.98 20.45
CA PRO A 77 -36.96 15.25 19.20
C PRO A 77 -35.58 14.55 19.22
N PRO A 78 -35.28 13.64 18.28
CA PRO A 78 -34.00 12.93 18.22
C PRO A 78 -32.81 13.88 18.02
N GLY A 79 -31.67 13.53 18.62
CA GLY A 79 -30.41 14.26 18.43
C GLY A 79 -29.89 14.22 16.99
N TRP A 80 -29.20 15.29 16.61
CA TRP A 80 -28.69 15.51 15.26
C TRP A 80 -27.40 14.72 15.02
N ILE A 81 -27.21 14.29 13.77
CA ILE A 81 -25.98 13.59 13.34
C ILE A 81 -24.81 14.56 13.42
N GLY A 82 -23.69 14.16 14.03
CA GLY A 82 -22.51 15.01 14.11
C GLY A 82 -21.91 15.34 12.75
N GLY A 83 -21.06 16.35 12.73
CA GLY A 83 -20.46 16.86 11.52
C GLY A 83 -19.55 15.83 10.86
N LYS A 84 -19.57 15.78 9.54
CA LYS A 84 -18.60 15.07 8.71
C LYS A 84 -17.19 15.66 8.83
N GLY A 85 -16.16 14.82 8.68
CA GLY A 85 -14.77 15.28 8.64
C GLY A 85 -14.37 15.88 7.29
N ALA A 86 -13.30 16.68 7.27
CA ALA A 86 -12.71 17.23 6.07
C ALA A 86 -11.89 16.16 5.30
N ARG A 87 -11.60 16.46 4.03
CA ARG A 87 -10.64 15.73 3.20
C ARG A 87 -9.52 16.68 2.79
N MET A 88 -8.28 16.22 2.96
CA MET A 88 -7.07 16.91 2.51
C MET A 88 -6.26 15.96 1.65
N LYS A 89 -5.74 16.42 0.52
CA LYS A 89 -4.85 15.63 -0.34
C LYS A 89 -3.74 16.53 -0.90
N GLY A 90 -2.53 16.01 -0.99
CA GLY A 90 -1.39 16.71 -1.58
C GLY A 90 -0.24 15.78 -1.93
N LYS A 91 0.75 16.32 -2.63
CA LYS A 91 1.98 15.64 -3.01
C LYS A 91 3.14 16.04 -2.10
N PHE A 92 3.95 15.05 -1.74
CA PHE A 92 5.05 15.17 -0.79
C PHE A 92 6.28 14.43 -1.32
N LYS A 93 7.46 15.04 -1.22
CA LYS A 93 8.73 14.34 -1.46
C LYS A 93 9.16 13.67 -0.16
N LEU A 94 9.23 12.35 -0.16
CA LEU A 94 9.65 11.56 1.00
C LEU A 94 10.96 10.84 0.71
N LYS A 95 11.71 10.60 1.77
CA LYS A 95 12.98 9.88 1.75
C LYS A 95 12.83 8.51 2.38
N LYS A 96 13.42 7.49 1.76
CA LYS A 96 13.55 6.14 2.30
C LYS A 96 14.07 6.22 3.74
N GLY A 97 13.53 5.38 4.61
CA GLY A 97 13.91 5.34 6.03
C GLY A 97 13.24 6.42 6.88
N THR A 98 12.55 7.41 6.28
CA THR A 98 11.76 8.36 7.07
C THR A 98 10.60 7.62 7.73
N VAL A 99 10.51 7.69 9.06
CA VAL A 99 9.36 7.17 9.80
C VAL A 99 8.23 8.20 9.78
N LEU A 100 7.09 7.81 9.22
CA LEU A 100 5.85 8.56 9.30
C LEU A 100 4.98 8.05 10.45
N TYR A 101 4.36 8.98 11.14
CA TYR A 101 3.37 8.76 12.18
C TYR A 101 2.00 9.09 11.62
N VAL A 102 1.11 8.10 11.63
CA VAL A 102 -0.22 8.16 11.07
C VAL A 102 -1.24 8.07 12.21
N VAL A 103 -1.96 9.17 12.43
CA VAL A 103 -3.09 9.26 13.36
C VAL A 103 -4.35 9.12 12.53
N VAL A 104 -5.08 8.02 12.70
CA VAL A 104 -6.37 7.83 12.02
C VAL A 104 -7.49 8.21 12.97
N GLY A 105 -8.17 9.31 12.66
CA GLY A 105 -9.25 9.83 13.48
C GLY A 105 -10.37 8.81 13.68
N GLN A 106 -10.97 8.78 14.85
CA GLN A 106 -12.12 7.95 15.17
C GLN A 106 -13.37 8.80 15.34
N MET A 107 -14.53 8.19 15.07
CA MET A 107 -15.80 8.87 15.27
C MET A 107 -15.99 9.25 16.73
N GLY A 108 -16.62 10.41 16.96
CA GLY A 108 -17.10 10.75 18.28
C GLY A 108 -18.20 9.80 18.73
N GLN A 109 -18.27 9.49 20.02
CA GLN A 109 -19.34 8.66 20.54
C GLN A 109 -20.70 9.37 20.45
N THR A 110 -21.73 8.56 20.19
CA THR A 110 -23.12 9.00 20.23
C THR A 110 -23.52 9.33 21.67
N GLY A 111 -24.20 10.46 21.86
CA GLY A 111 -24.76 10.82 23.16
C GLY A 111 -25.80 9.80 23.61
N PHE A 112 -25.88 9.53 24.91
CA PHE A 112 -26.86 8.61 25.48
C PHE A 112 -27.50 9.18 26.76
N GLY A 113 -28.73 8.73 27.06
CA GLY A 113 -29.50 9.14 28.25
C GLY A 113 -31.00 8.87 28.09
N ASP A 114 -31.80 9.21 29.10
CA ASP A 114 -33.27 9.07 29.13
C ASP A 114 -33.97 9.85 27.99
N TYR A 115 -35.21 9.48 27.66
CA TYR A 115 -36.03 10.06 26.57
C TYR A 115 -36.17 11.60 26.61
N ASN A 116 -36.10 12.20 27.81
CA ASN A 116 -36.17 13.65 28.01
C ASN A 116 -34.78 14.34 28.06
N SER A 117 -33.70 13.58 27.93
CA SER A 117 -32.32 14.09 28.00
C SER A 117 -31.76 14.32 26.59
N GLY A 118 -31.63 15.59 26.21
CA GLY A 118 -31.01 16.05 24.97
C GLY A 118 -29.48 16.00 25.03
N CYS A 119 -28.91 14.84 25.35
CA CYS A 119 -27.46 14.65 25.38
C CYS A 119 -26.89 14.84 23.98
N ALA A 120 -25.96 15.77 23.79
CA ALA A 120 -25.30 15.96 22.51
C ALA A 120 -24.25 14.87 22.24
N GLY A 121 -23.76 14.80 21.00
CA GLY A 121 -22.70 13.88 20.61
C GLY A 121 -21.30 14.41 20.93
N ALA A 122 -20.31 13.52 20.97
CA ALA A 122 -18.91 13.92 21.11
C ALA A 122 -18.28 14.28 19.75
N GLY A 123 -17.16 15.01 19.77
CA GLY A 123 -16.42 15.38 18.57
C GLY A 123 -15.65 14.20 17.97
N GLY A 124 -15.58 14.16 16.64
CA GLY A 124 -14.73 13.24 15.88
C GLY A 124 -13.29 13.71 15.90
N GLY A 125 -12.34 12.77 15.87
CA GLY A 125 -10.94 13.12 15.83
C GLY A 125 -10.43 13.54 14.45
N GLY A 126 -9.38 14.35 14.45
CA GLY A 126 -8.61 14.66 13.26
C GLY A 126 -7.80 13.47 12.77
N THR A 127 -7.47 13.47 11.49
CA THR A 127 -6.61 12.48 10.85
C THR A 127 -5.35 13.15 10.35
N LEU A 128 -4.18 12.71 10.78
CA LEU A 128 -2.92 13.42 10.57
C LEU A 128 -1.80 12.48 10.12
N VAL A 129 -0.88 13.02 9.32
CA VAL A 129 0.41 12.37 8.98
C VAL A 129 1.53 13.36 9.25
N TYR A 130 2.53 12.93 10.02
CA TYR A 130 3.70 13.73 10.37
C TYR A 130 4.96 12.88 10.48
N HIS A 131 6.11 13.54 10.58
CA HIS A 131 7.39 12.94 10.96
C HIS A 131 8.04 13.80 12.07
N GLY A 132 9.01 13.22 12.79
CA GLY A 132 9.63 13.91 13.94
C GLY A 132 8.65 14.08 15.11
N ASP A 133 8.81 15.18 15.86
CA ASP A 133 8.09 15.39 17.12
C ASP A 133 6.66 15.91 16.95
N ILE A 134 5.78 15.45 17.83
CA ILE A 134 4.40 15.94 17.97
C ILE A 134 4.44 17.45 18.28
N GLY A 135 3.65 18.25 17.55
CA GLY A 135 3.63 19.71 17.69
C GLY A 135 4.81 20.42 17.04
N GLY A 136 5.77 19.68 16.47
CA GLY A 136 6.93 20.22 15.77
C GLY A 136 6.62 20.71 14.34
N ASN A 137 7.67 20.84 13.53
CA ASN A 137 7.57 21.33 12.15
C ASN A 137 7.34 20.23 11.11
N GLY A 138 7.36 18.95 11.51
CA GLY A 138 7.24 17.81 10.59
C GLY A 138 5.80 17.40 10.26
N LEU A 139 4.81 18.26 10.50
CA LEU A 139 3.44 17.99 10.09
C LEU A 139 3.32 18.06 8.55
N LEU A 140 2.89 16.97 7.93
CA LEU A 140 2.70 16.92 6.48
C LEU A 140 1.27 17.30 6.10
N ILE A 141 0.29 16.65 6.73
CA ILE A 141 -1.13 16.84 6.43
C ILE A 141 -1.98 16.54 7.66
N ALA A 142 -3.08 17.28 7.82
CA ALA A 142 -4.07 17.09 8.86
C ALA A 142 -5.46 17.40 8.30
N ALA A 143 -6.39 16.47 8.40
CA ALA A 143 -7.79 16.66 8.05
C ALA A 143 -8.62 16.77 9.34
N GLY A 144 -9.32 17.89 9.49
CA GLY A 144 -10.15 18.17 10.66
C GLY A 144 -11.33 17.20 10.81
N GLY A 145 -11.56 16.70 12.02
CA GLY A 145 -12.75 15.93 12.38
C GLY A 145 -13.96 16.83 12.57
N GLY A 146 -15.16 16.27 12.44
CA GLY A 146 -16.39 17.02 12.70
C GLY A 146 -16.72 17.14 14.18
N GLY A 147 -17.41 18.22 14.56
CA GLY A 147 -17.96 18.42 15.89
C GLY A 147 -19.15 17.49 16.15
N GLY A 148 -19.44 17.25 17.43
CA GLY A 148 -20.58 16.45 17.85
C GLY A 148 -21.92 17.11 17.50
N GLY A 149 -22.93 16.29 17.21
CA GLY A 149 -24.27 16.77 16.88
C GLY A 149 -25.03 17.27 18.10
N GLY A 150 -25.87 18.28 17.90
CA GLY A 150 -26.72 18.85 18.95
C GLY A 150 -27.77 17.85 19.48
N GLY A 151 -28.28 18.10 20.68
CA GLY A 151 -29.34 17.31 21.30
C GLY A 151 -30.73 17.77 20.86
N GLY A 152 -31.59 16.88 20.36
CA GLY A 152 -32.99 17.14 20.04
C GLY A 152 -33.35 18.50 19.43
N VAL A 153 -33.92 19.40 20.25
CA VAL A 153 -34.68 20.60 19.84
C VAL A 153 -33.90 21.63 19.01
N HIS A 154 -32.56 21.55 18.98
CA HIS A 154 -31.73 22.55 18.32
C HIS A 154 -30.82 21.90 17.29
N GLY A 155 -30.95 22.36 16.04
CA GLY A 155 -30.26 21.81 14.86
C GLY A 155 -28.76 22.08 14.83
N ASN A 156 -28.08 21.40 13.92
CA ASN A 156 -26.68 21.70 13.66
C ASN A 156 -26.53 22.96 12.80
N GLY A 157 -25.62 23.84 13.22
CA GLY A 157 -25.10 24.88 12.34
C GLY A 157 -24.13 24.32 11.27
N SER A 158 -23.86 25.12 10.24
CA SER A 158 -22.90 24.77 9.16
C SER A 158 -21.47 24.53 9.65
N ARG A 159 -21.14 25.01 10.85
CA ARG A 159 -19.84 24.93 11.52
C ARG A 159 -19.53 23.56 12.13
N VAL A 160 -20.49 22.63 12.13
CA VAL A 160 -20.30 21.30 12.71
C VAL A 160 -19.27 20.46 11.94
N HIS A 161 -19.09 20.73 10.65
CA HIS A 161 -18.17 19.98 9.80
C HIS A 161 -16.70 20.34 10.04
N GLY A 162 -15.82 19.35 9.91
CA GLY A 162 -14.38 19.60 9.78
C GLY A 162 -14.13 20.47 8.56
N THR A 163 -13.28 21.49 8.70
CA THR A 163 -13.04 22.52 7.68
C THR A 163 -11.65 22.40 7.07
N VAL A 164 -11.52 22.80 5.80
CA VAL A 164 -10.21 22.93 5.12
C VAL A 164 -9.40 24.11 5.65
N ASN A 165 -10.04 25.06 6.33
CA ASN A 165 -9.36 26.19 6.97
C ASN A 165 -8.45 25.71 8.11
N LYS A 166 -7.38 26.46 8.36
CA LYS A 166 -6.44 26.17 9.44
C LYS A 166 -7.06 26.34 10.82
N ASP A 167 -7.93 27.31 10.99
CA ASP A 167 -8.59 27.54 12.26
C ASP A 167 -9.76 26.56 12.43
N GLY A 168 -9.95 26.11 13.67
CA GLY A 168 -11.12 25.32 14.03
C GLY A 168 -12.37 26.16 13.96
N ASN A 169 -13.50 25.51 13.73
CA ASN A 169 -14.79 26.17 13.82
C ASN A 169 -15.19 26.36 15.28
N MET A 170 -15.87 27.48 15.56
CA MET A 170 -16.55 27.72 16.82
C MET A 170 -17.73 26.75 17.00
N GLY A 171 -18.02 26.36 18.25
CA GLY A 171 -19.21 25.59 18.60
C GLY A 171 -20.51 26.36 18.39
N GLY A 172 -21.62 25.64 18.34
CA GLY A 172 -22.97 26.20 18.30
C GLY A 172 -23.51 26.54 19.68
N ASN A 173 -24.41 27.52 19.72
CA ASN A 173 -25.31 27.76 20.84
C ASN A 173 -26.67 27.15 20.47
N GLY A 174 -27.28 26.38 21.38
CA GLY A 174 -28.61 25.80 21.15
C GLY A 174 -29.64 26.85 20.72
N THR A 175 -29.54 28.10 21.15
CA THR A 175 -30.49 29.16 20.76
C THR A 175 -29.90 30.09 19.69
N ASN A 176 -30.41 29.98 18.45
CA ASN A 176 -30.22 30.91 17.32
C ASN A 176 -28.84 31.58 17.20
N ASP A 177 -27.79 30.85 16.78
CA ASP A 177 -26.52 31.39 16.25
C ASP A 177 -25.91 32.60 16.98
N ALA A 178 -26.19 32.80 18.27
CA ALA A 178 -25.64 33.91 19.05
C ALA A 178 -24.23 33.52 19.49
N PRO A 179 -23.16 34.12 18.90
CA PRO A 179 -21.78 33.69 19.08
C PRO A 179 -21.20 34.04 20.47
N GLN A 180 -21.99 34.68 21.33
CA GLN A 180 -21.48 35.28 22.56
C GLN A 180 -21.15 34.27 23.67
N TYR A 181 -21.49 32.97 23.50
CA TYR A 181 -21.36 32.01 24.59
C TYR A 181 -20.79 30.64 24.23
N SER A 182 -20.42 30.35 22.98
CA SER A 182 -19.85 29.04 22.58
C SER A 182 -18.32 29.02 22.59
N GLY A 183 -17.76 27.81 22.68
CA GLY A 183 -16.31 27.62 22.63
C GLY A 183 -15.77 28.06 21.27
N ASN A 184 -14.72 28.88 21.29
CA ASN A 184 -14.00 29.25 20.07
C ASN A 184 -13.26 28.05 19.50
N GLY A 185 -13.19 27.98 18.17
CA GLY A 185 -12.22 27.11 17.54
C GLY A 185 -10.79 27.57 17.86
N GLY A 186 -9.87 26.62 17.90
CA GLY A 186 -8.46 26.89 18.04
C GLY A 186 -7.90 27.57 16.79
N SER A 187 -6.80 28.29 16.97
CA SER A 187 -6.07 28.91 15.86
C SER A 187 -4.59 28.54 15.95
N ASN A 188 -3.89 28.68 14.82
CA ASN A 188 -2.44 28.44 14.73
C ASN A 188 -1.97 27.07 15.24
N GLY A 189 -2.83 26.06 15.13
CA GLY A 189 -2.56 24.70 15.57
C GLY A 189 -2.97 24.40 17.02
N MET A 190 -3.55 25.37 17.75
CA MET A 190 -3.99 25.17 19.12
C MET A 190 -5.33 24.41 19.19
N GLY A 191 -5.61 23.81 20.35
CA GLY A 191 -6.90 23.22 20.64
C GLY A 191 -8.02 24.26 20.73
N GLY A 192 -9.25 23.79 20.51
CA GLY A 192 -10.45 24.59 20.69
C GLY A 192 -10.73 24.87 22.17
N SER A 193 -11.47 25.95 22.40
CA SER A 193 -11.91 26.34 23.73
C SER A 193 -13.24 25.68 24.09
N SER A 194 -13.46 25.54 25.39
CA SER A 194 -14.78 25.42 26.01
C SER A 194 -15.27 26.81 26.42
N VAL A 195 -16.48 26.91 26.95
CA VAL A 195 -17.06 28.19 27.37
C VAL A 195 -16.48 28.58 28.74
N GLU A 196 -16.01 29.82 28.89
CA GLU A 196 -15.50 30.33 30.17
C GLU A 196 -16.63 30.38 31.21
N LEU A 197 -16.29 30.12 32.48
CA LEU A 197 -17.23 29.94 33.60
C LEU A 197 -18.34 31.00 33.63
N ILE A 198 -19.58 30.55 33.46
CA ILE A 198 -20.74 31.23 34.04
C ILE A 198 -21.02 30.49 35.35
N GLU A 199 -21.03 31.19 36.49
CA GLU A 199 -21.29 30.59 37.80
C GLU A 199 -22.55 29.71 37.76
N ASN A 200 -22.45 28.47 38.27
CA ASN A 200 -23.52 27.46 38.36
C ASN A 200 -24.00 26.80 37.04
N MET A 201 -23.22 26.80 35.95
CA MET A 201 -23.57 26.17 34.67
C MET A 201 -22.58 25.06 34.21
N PRO A 202 -22.74 23.79 34.65
CA PRO A 202 -21.76 22.71 34.42
C PRO A 202 -21.87 21.94 33.08
N TYR A 203 -22.70 22.36 32.11
CA TYR A 203 -23.15 21.48 31.00
C TYR A 203 -22.37 21.61 29.67
N GLN A 204 -21.12 22.05 29.71
CA GLN A 204 -20.35 22.46 28.52
C GLN A 204 -19.59 21.31 27.85
N GLY A 205 -19.62 21.26 26.52
CA GLY A 205 -18.78 20.33 25.75
C GLY A 205 -17.31 20.74 25.76
N GLY A 206 -16.40 19.78 25.67
CA GLY A 206 -14.97 20.05 25.58
C GLY A 206 -14.55 20.47 24.18
N GLY A 207 -13.52 21.31 24.09
CA GLY A 207 -12.87 21.62 22.81
C GLY A 207 -12.07 20.43 22.27
N GLY A 208 -11.94 20.34 20.95
CA GLY A 208 -11.03 19.40 20.32
C GLY A 208 -9.56 19.83 20.49
N ALA A 209 -8.62 18.89 20.39
CA ALA A 209 -7.20 19.18 20.35
C ALA A 209 -6.75 19.62 18.96
N GLY A 210 -5.67 20.41 18.93
CA GLY A 210 -4.93 20.78 17.73
C GLY A 210 -3.51 20.20 17.76
N TRP A 211 -2.80 20.35 16.65
CA TRP A 211 -1.42 19.91 16.45
C TRP A 211 -0.44 20.39 17.55
N LYS A 212 -0.65 21.59 18.10
CA LYS A 212 0.25 22.24 19.07
C LYS A 212 -0.31 22.31 20.49
N GLY A 213 -1.54 21.86 20.71
CA GLY A 213 -2.16 22.05 22.01
C GLY A 213 -3.44 21.27 22.22
N MET A 214 -3.64 20.90 23.48
CA MET A 214 -4.85 20.22 23.95
C MET A 214 -6.08 21.12 23.83
N GLY A 215 -7.24 20.50 23.66
CA GLY A 215 -8.53 21.17 23.77
C GLY A 215 -8.82 21.55 25.21
N LYS A 216 -9.50 22.68 25.42
CA LYS A 216 -9.91 23.08 26.77
C LYS A 216 -11.09 22.27 27.23
N SER A 217 -11.01 21.78 28.47
CA SER A 217 -12.12 21.12 29.12
C SER A 217 -13.14 22.14 29.66
N GLY A 218 -14.41 21.74 29.77
CA GLY A 218 -15.45 22.53 30.43
C GLY A 218 -15.20 22.64 31.94
N SER A 219 -15.79 23.66 32.56
CA SER A 219 -15.54 24.05 33.96
C SER A 219 -15.82 22.98 35.04
N SER A 220 -16.72 22.03 34.76
CA SER A 220 -17.17 20.96 35.65
C SER A 220 -16.48 19.62 35.42
N SER A 221 -15.64 19.52 34.38
CA SER A 221 -14.99 18.29 33.93
C SER A 221 -13.54 18.56 33.57
N PRO A 222 -12.55 18.06 34.33
CA PRO A 222 -11.16 18.35 34.03
C PRO A 222 -10.67 17.70 32.73
N THR A 223 -11.39 16.73 32.17
CA THR A 223 -10.86 15.82 31.11
C THR A 223 -11.67 15.75 29.82
N ASN A 224 -12.73 16.53 29.65
CA ASN A 224 -13.54 16.43 28.42
C ASN A 224 -12.95 17.18 27.21
N GLY A 225 -11.89 17.97 27.37
CA GLY A 225 -11.08 18.47 26.25
C GLY A 225 -10.23 17.36 25.63
N GLY A 226 -10.03 17.39 24.32
CA GLY A 226 -9.11 16.46 23.64
C GLY A 226 -7.68 16.60 24.17
N ASN A 227 -6.98 15.49 24.37
CA ASN A 227 -5.60 15.46 24.86
C ASN A 227 -4.66 14.91 23.80
N TRP A 228 -4.09 15.79 22.98
CA TRP A 228 -3.33 15.41 21.79
C TRP A 228 -4.15 14.48 20.88
N TRP A 229 -3.76 13.22 20.78
CA TRP A 229 -4.48 12.21 20.00
C TRP A 229 -5.64 11.61 20.77
N ASP A 230 -5.57 11.57 22.09
CA ASP A 230 -6.67 11.01 22.86
C ASP A 230 -7.89 11.92 22.79
N GLY A 231 -9.05 11.31 22.60
CA GLY A 231 -10.31 12.02 22.77
C GLY A 231 -10.51 12.56 24.20
N GLY A 232 -11.41 13.52 24.33
CA GLY A 232 -11.89 14.01 25.62
C GLY A 232 -12.64 12.91 26.36
N LYS A 233 -12.25 12.66 27.63
CA LYS A 233 -12.87 11.66 28.48
C LYS A 233 -14.06 12.27 29.20
N PHE A 234 -15.24 11.71 28.97
CA PHE A 234 -16.43 12.06 29.75
C PHE A 234 -17.42 10.91 29.89
N GLN A 235 -18.25 10.94 30.95
CA GLN A 235 -19.14 9.84 31.31
C GLN A 235 -20.26 9.59 30.29
N SER A 236 -20.71 10.60 29.54
CA SER A 236 -21.85 10.48 28.59
C SER A 236 -21.48 10.23 27.15
N ALA A 237 -20.30 10.66 26.70
CA ALA A 237 -19.76 10.32 25.39
C ALA A 237 -18.33 10.87 25.32
N GLU A 238 -17.40 9.98 24.99
CA GLU A 238 -16.01 10.30 24.77
C GLU A 238 -15.79 10.82 23.35
N GLY A 239 -14.88 11.79 23.24
CA GLY A 239 -14.39 12.23 21.94
C GLY A 239 -13.65 11.10 21.22
N GLY A 240 -13.65 11.15 19.89
CA GLY A 240 -12.89 10.20 19.09
C GLY A 240 -11.39 10.46 19.19
N PHE A 241 -10.58 9.39 19.16
CA PHE A 241 -9.14 9.46 18.94
C PHE A 241 -8.81 10.30 17.70
N GLY A 242 -7.68 10.99 17.71
CA GLY A 242 -7.43 12.17 16.88
C GLY A 242 -7.82 13.48 17.57
N GLY A 243 -8.05 13.45 18.89
CA GLY A 243 -8.25 14.65 19.71
C GLY A 243 -9.65 15.24 19.70
N GLY A 244 -10.70 14.47 19.39
CA GLY A 244 -12.08 14.97 19.51
C GLY A 244 -12.42 15.33 20.97
N GLY A 245 -13.19 16.38 21.20
CA GLY A 245 -13.71 16.75 22.52
C GLY A 245 -14.84 15.82 22.96
N GLY A 246 -14.95 15.56 24.26
CA GLY A 246 -16.08 14.85 24.87
C GLY A 246 -17.26 15.78 25.18
N THR A 247 -18.35 15.20 25.65
CA THR A 247 -19.56 15.92 26.09
C THR A 247 -19.42 16.52 27.51
N GLY A 248 -20.43 17.27 27.98
CA GLY A 248 -20.48 17.93 29.31
C GLY A 248 -21.14 17.14 30.45
N ASP A 249 -21.10 17.69 31.69
CA ASP A 249 -21.42 17.05 32.99
C ASP A 249 -22.88 16.59 33.22
N THR A 250 -23.04 15.40 33.79
CA THR A 250 -24.28 14.61 33.99
C THR A 250 -25.08 14.92 35.25
N ARG A 251 -24.76 15.98 36.00
CA ARG A 251 -25.52 16.27 37.23
C ARG A 251 -26.97 16.64 36.90
N ASN A 252 -27.87 15.68 37.16
CA ASN A 252 -29.35 15.80 37.22
C ASN A 252 -30.15 15.64 35.91
N ASN A 253 -29.76 14.75 34.98
CA ASN A 253 -30.59 14.35 33.82
C ASN A 253 -30.96 15.47 32.82
N TYR A 254 -30.21 16.59 32.80
CA TYR A 254 -30.43 17.70 31.87
C TYR A 254 -29.56 17.57 30.60
N SER A 255 -29.82 18.38 29.58
CA SER A 255 -29.19 18.26 28.25
C SER A 255 -27.76 18.85 28.21
N TYR A 256 -26.86 18.28 27.40
CA TYR A 256 -25.41 18.58 27.45
C TYR A 256 -24.89 19.17 26.13
N GLY A 257 -23.81 19.95 26.19
CA GLY A 257 -23.12 20.49 25.00
C GLY A 257 -22.25 19.45 24.29
N ALA A 258 -22.24 19.51 22.95
CA ALA A 258 -21.40 18.65 22.12
C ALA A 258 -19.91 19.01 22.20
N GLY A 259 -19.07 18.00 22.00
CA GLY A 259 -17.62 18.17 21.89
C GLY A 259 -17.17 18.69 20.52
N GLY A 260 -16.11 19.49 20.50
CA GLY A 260 -15.49 19.98 19.26
C GLY A 260 -14.65 18.93 18.54
N GLY A 261 -14.53 19.00 17.22
CA GLY A 261 -13.71 18.08 16.43
C GLY A 261 -12.20 18.29 16.62
N GLY A 262 -11.39 17.24 16.54
CA GLY A 262 -9.92 17.37 16.54
C GLY A 262 -9.36 17.76 15.15
N GLY A 263 -8.09 18.15 15.04
CA GLY A 263 -7.51 18.52 13.74
C GLY A 263 -6.15 19.19 13.81
N TYR A 264 -5.80 19.98 12.78
CA TYR A 264 -4.68 20.90 12.86
C TYR A 264 -4.92 21.91 13.98
N SER A 265 -6.08 22.58 13.98
CA SER A 265 -6.59 23.30 15.14
C SER A 265 -7.88 22.63 15.62
N GLY A 266 -8.09 22.59 16.93
CA GLY A 266 -9.28 21.95 17.48
C GLY A 266 -10.54 22.79 17.30
N GLY A 267 -11.69 22.15 17.10
CA GLY A 267 -12.99 22.80 17.09
C GLY A 267 -13.46 23.17 18.49
N GLY A 268 -14.30 24.19 18.59
CA GLY A 268 -14.86 24.66 19.86
C GLY A 268 -15.95 23.75 20.42
N GLY A 269 -16.00 23.63 21.75
CA GLY A 269 -17.09 22.95 22.45
C GLY A 269 -18.39 23.76 22.41
N ALA A 270 -19.53 23.08 22.44
CA ALA A 270 -20.85 23.74 22.41
C ALA A 270 -21.21 24.42 23.74
N TYR A 271 -22.06 25.44 23.64
CA TYR A 271 -22.67 26.10 24.80
C TYR A 271 -24.06 25.53 25.12
N TYR A 272 -24.26 25.28 26.41
CA TYR A 272 -25.56 24.98 27.02
C TYR A 272 -26.30 23.80 26.37
N THR A 273 -27.47 23.45 26.90
CA THR A 273 -28.30 22.33 26.45
C THR A 273 -28.41 22.36 24.93
N THR A 274 -28.05 21.25 24.25
CA THR A 274 -28.29 20.93 22.83
C THR A 274 -27.43 21.56 21.73
N GLY A 275 -26.49 22.46 22.02
CA GLY A 275 -25.63 23.03 20.98
C GLY A 275 -24.73 21.98 20.30
N ASN A 276 -24.43 22.17 19.01
CA ASN A 276 -23.47 21.34 18.28
C ASN A 276 -22.02 21.76 18.54
N GLY A 277 -21.07 20.84 18.41
CA GLY A 277 -19.65 21.14 18.45
C GLY A 277 -19.20 21.80 17.15
N GLY A 278 -18.12 22.58 17.19
CA GLY A 278 -17.45 23.07 16.00
C GLY A 278 -16.52 21.98 15.43
N GLY A 279 -16.44 21.86 14.10
CA GLY A 279 -15.44 20.98 13.48
C GLY A 279 -14.02 21.51 13.59
N GLY A 280 -13.04 20.61 13.56
CA GLY A 280 -11.62 20.94 13.58
C GLY A 280 -11.12 21.55 12.26
N GLY A 281 -10.05 22.32 12.35
CA GLY A 281 -9.32 22.87 11.22
C GLY A 281 -8.35 21.87 10.60
N SER A 282 -7.93 22.15 9.37
CA SER A 282 -7.05 21.29 8.57
C SER A 282 -5.74 21.96 8.18
N TYR A 283 -4.79 21.18 7.68
CA TYR A 283 -3.48 21.65 7.21
C TYR A 283 -2.95 20.75 6.11
N ASN A 284 -2.24 21.33 5.14
CA ASN A 284 -1.61 20.62 4.05
C ASN A 284 -0.33 21.35 3.63
N ALA A 285 0.82 20.71 3.82
CA ALA A 285 2.12 21.23 3.37
C ALA A 285 2.49 20.76 1.95
N GLY A 286 1.68 19.87 1.36
CA GLY A 286 1.96 19.29 0.05
C GLY A 286 1.64 20.26 -1.09
N THR A 287 2.16 19.95 -2.27
CA THR A 287 1.79 20.62 -3.53
C THR A 287 0.57 19.93 -4.17
N GLU A 288 -0.01 20.54 -5.22
CA GLU A 288 -1.18 19.99 -5.93
C GLU A 288 -2.33 19.61 -4.97
N GLN A 289 -2.74 20.59 -4.15
CA GLN A 289 -3.71 20.38 -3.09
C GLN A 289 -5.13 20.17 -3.64
N GLU A 290 -5.82 19.16 -3.14
CA GLU A 290 -7.25 18.93 -3.38
C GLU A 290 -7.96 18.77 -2.04
N GLU A 291 -8.87 19.69 -1.71
CA GLU A 291 -9.38 19.84 -0.36
C GLU A 291 -10.90 19.98 -0.35
N THR A 292 -11.58 19.37 0.63
CA THR A 292 -13.04 19.43 0.71
C THR A 292 -13.50 19.44 2.16
N THR A 293 -14.31 20.43 2.52
CA THR A 293 -14.92 20.56 3.86
C THR A 293 -16.04 19.54 4.00
N GLY A 294 -16.13 18.89 5.17
CA GLY A 294 -17.31 18.12 5.58
C GLY A 294 -17.77 17.01 4.63
N ILE A 295 -16.87 16.19 4.13
CA ILE A 295 -17.20 15.12 3.16
C ILE A 295 -17.22 13.72 3.78
N ASN A 296 -16.38 13.45 4.80
CA ASN A 296 -16.19 12.11 5.31
C ASN A 296 -17.22 11.74 6.39
N GLU A 297 -18.01 10.70 6.12
CA GLU A 297 -18.83 10.01 7.11
C GLU A 297 -18.04 8.83 7.67
N GLY A 298 -18.19 8.54 8.96
CA GLY A 298 -17.46 7.44 9.59
C GLY A 298 -16.10 7.82 10.17
N HIS A 299 -15.26 6.81 10.38
CA HIS A 299 -13.89 6.98 10.86
C HIS A 299 -13.02 7.67 9.81
N GLY A 300 -11.90 8.21 10.26
CA GLY A 300 -10.88 8.72 9.37
C GLY A 300 -10.18 7.61 8.57
N VAL A 301 -9.43 8.04 7.57
CA VAL A 301 -8.58 7.17 6.74
C VAL A 301 -7.41 7.99 6.21
N VAL A 302 -6.25 7.33 6.08
CA VAL A 302 -5.11 7.88 5.32
C VAL A 302 -4.79 6.96 4.16
N ILE A 303 -4.62 7.51 2.98
CA ILE A 303 -4.18 6.81 1.78
C ILE A 303 -2.86 7.44 1.35
N ILE A 304 -1.79 6.65 1.38
CA ILE A 304 -0.49 7.03 0.85
C ILE A 304 -0.28 6.26 -0.44
N SER A 305 -0.08 6.96 -1.55
CA SER A 305 0.18 6.36 -2.85
C SER A 305 1.50 6.83 -3.41
N PHE A 306 2.25 5.92 -4.02
CA PHE A 306 3.55 6.20 -4.62
C PHE A 306 3.58 5.71 -6.06
N SER A 307 4.28 6.45 -6.91
CA SER A 307 4.50 6.05 -8.29
C SER A 307 5.96 6.27 -8.68
N ALA A 308 6.72 5.18 -8.85
CA ALA A 308 8.11 5.20 -9.32
C ALA A 308 8.19 4.73 -10.77
N ASN A 309 9.12 5.30 -11.52
CA ASN A 309 9.61 4.63 -12.72
C ASN A 309 10.60 3.54 -12.31
N GLU A 310 10.68 2.48 -13.10
CA GLU A 310 11.59 1.36 -12.85
C GLU A 310 13.07 1.82 -12.76
N GLU A 311 13.42 2.85 -13.51
CA GLU A 311 14.76 3.48 -13.54
C GLU A 311 15.13 4.19 -12.23
N ASP A 312 14.14 4.53 -11.41
CA ASP A 312 14.33 5.24 -10.13
C ASP A 312 14.50 4.27 -8.94
N ILE A 313 14.43 2.96 -9.17
CA ILE A 313 14.61 1.92 -8.16
C ILE A 313 16.12 1.66 -7.98
N PRO A 314 16.70 1.81 -6.77
CA PRO A 314 18.15 1.65 -6.59
C PRO A 314 18.66 0.26 -7.01
N GLU A 315 19.80 0.21 -7.71
CA GLU A 315 20.54 -1.03 -8.01
C GLU A 315 20.83 -1.76 -6.68
N GLY A 316 20.35 -3.00 -6.55
CA GLY A 316 20.32 -3.76 -5.29
C GLY A 316 18.91 -4.15 -4.84
N PHE A 317 17.88 -3.41 -5.24
CA PHE A 317 16.47 -3.84 -5.14
C PHE A 317 15.99 -4.61 -6.37
N LYS A 318 16.71 -4.43 -7.47
CA LYS A 318 16.56 -5.13 -8.73
C LYS A 318 17.67 -6.18 -8.84
N MET A 319 17.28 -7.41 -9.13
CA MET A 319 18.18 -8.53 -9.41
C MET A 319 17.89 -9.05 -10.80
N ASP A 320 18.90 -8.98 -11.66
CA ASP A 320 18.83 -9.51 -13.02
C ASP A 320 19.47 -10.89 -13.07
N PHE A 321 18.69 -11.86 -13.52
CA PHE A 321 19.13 -13.21 -13.82
C PHE A 321 19.24 -13.34 -15.33
N LEU A 322 20.46 -13.62 -15.79
CA LEU A 322 20.79 -13.81 -17.19
C LEU A 322 20.91 -15.30 -17.51
N ASN A 323 20.96 -15.62 -18.79
CA ASN A 323 21.28 -16.97 -19.23
C ASN A 323 22.68 -17.40 -18.75
N THR A 324 22.79 -18.62 -18.24
CA THR A 324 24.02 -19.15 -17.59
C THR A 324 24.88 -19.98 -18.54
N GLY A 325 24.56 -20.01 -19.83
CA GLY A 325 25.29 -20.73 -20.86
C GLY A 325 24.90 -20.30 -22.26
N THR A 326 25.34 -21.09 -23.25
CA THR A 326 25.04 -20.92 -24.68
C THR A 326 24.37 -22.17 -25.23
N GLY A 327 23.63 -22.01 -26.33
CA GLY A 327 22.99 -23.14 -27.02
C GLY A 327 21.94 -23.88 -26.20
N ILE A 328 22.10 -25.19 -26.04
CA ILE A 328 20.98 -26.10 -25.70
C ILE A 328 20.80 -26.36 -24.20
N THR A 329 21.76 -25.92 -23.38
CA THR A 329 21.77 -26.15 -21.92
C THR A 329 22.09 -24.86 -21.18
N GLY A 330 21.25 -24.51 -20.20
CA GLY A 330 21.53 -23.52 -19.17
C GLY A 330 21.45 -24.17 -17.79
N ASN A 331 22.07 -23.55 -16.80
CA ASN A 331 21.91 -23.91 -15.39
C ASN A 331 20.65 -23.27 -14.81
N LEU A 332 19.94 -24.05 -14.00
CA LEU A 332 18.91 -23.53 -13.12
C LEU A 332 19.53 -22.56 -12.12
N GLN A 333 18.94 -21.39 -12.00
CA GLN A 333 19.30 -20.39 -11.01
C GLN A 333 18.29 -20.45 -9.86
N LYS A 334 18.75 -20.14 -8.65
CA LYS A 334 17.93 -20.16 -7.44
C LYS A 334 17.98 -18.80 -6.79
N PHE A 335 16.81 -18.27 -6.45
CA PHE A 335 16.64 -17.08 -5.64
C PHE A 335 15.88 -17.46 -4.37
N ILE A 336 16.53 -17.34 -3.22
CA ILE A 336 15.87 -17.50 -1.92
C ILE A 336 15.41 -16.11 -1.52
N VAL A 337 14.11 -15.95 -1.30
CA VAL A 337 13.51 -14.68 -0.90
C VAL A 337 14.14 -14.26 0.42
N PRO A 338 14.96 -13.20 0.42
CA PRO A 338 15.71 -12.82 1.61
C PRO A 338 14.81 -12.22 2.68
N ARG A 339 13.60 -11.77 2.32
CA ARG A 339 12.62 -11.20 3.24
C ARG A 339 11.21 -11.26 2.67
N GLY A 340 10.23 -11.46 3.54
CA GLY A 340 8.82 -11.41 3.15
C GLY A 340 8.41 -10.05 2.58
N GLY A 341 7.54 -10.04 1.58
CA GLY A 341 6.95 -8.84 1.01
C GLY A 341 6.53 -9.00 -0.45
N ILE A 342 6.21 -7.88 -1.10
CA ILE A 342 5.75 -7.89 -2.49
C ILE A 342 6.94 -7.75 -3.43
N TYR A 343 7.06 -8.68 -4.38
CA TYR A 343 8.06 -8.70 -5.43
C TYR A 343 7.40 -8.55 -6.80
N LYS A 344 7.92 -7.67 -7.65
CA LYS A 344 7.62 -7.68 -9.08
C LYS A 344 8.62 -8.60 -9.76
N ILE A 345 8.13 -9.57 -10.52
CA ILE A 345 8.98 -10.46 -11.30
C ILE A 345 8.61 -10.29 -12.78
N SER A 346 9.62 -10.07 -13.61
CA SER A 346 9.49 -9.92 -15.05
C SER A 346 10.36 -10.95 -15.78
N ALA A 347 9.87 -11.55 -16.84
CA ALA A 347 10.61 -12.51 -17.66
C ALA A 347 10.50 -12.15 -19.15
N SER A 348 11.64 -12.20 -19.84
CA SER A 348 11.71 -12.08 -21.30
C SER A 348 12.17 -13.41 -21.89
N GLY A 349 11.38 -13.97 -22.80
CA GLY A 349 11.81 -15.10 -23.62
C GLY A 349 12.88 -14.66 -24.62
N ALA A 350 13.74 -15.59 -25.02
CA ALA A 350 14.78 -15.32 -26.00
C ALA A 350 14.21 -15.23 -27.42
N ARG A 351 14.86 -14.46 -28.30
CA ARG A 351 14.50 -14.42 -29.73
C ARG A 351 14.92 -15.70 -30.46
N GLY A 352 14.23 -16.02 -31.54
CA GLY A 352 14.67 -17.02 -32.52
C GLY A 352 15.87 -16.52 -33.33
N GLY A 353 16.55 -17.46 -33.98
CA GLY A 353 17.70 -17.21 -34.82
C GLY A 353 17.35 -16.73 -36.23
N ASN A 354 18.25 -15.95 -36.80
CA ASN A 354 18.15 -15.31 -38.12
C ASN A 354 18.68 -16.21 -39.24
N VAL A 355 18.17 -16.07 -40.47
CA VAL A 355 18.71 -16.78 -41.66
C VAL A 355 18.68 -15.90 -42.91
N GLY A 356 19.81 -15.79 -43.62
CA GLY A 356 19.84 -15.20 -44.97
C GLY A 356 19.27 -13.79 -45.07
N GLY A 357 19.33 -13.00 -43.98
CA GLY A 357 18.73 -11.67 -43.86
C GLY A 357 17.31 -11.63 -43.25
N ASN A 358 16.64 -12.78 -43.08
CA ASN A 358 15.37 -12.89 -42.34
C ASN A 358 15.64 -12.91 -40.83
N LEU A 359 14.82 -12.17 -40.07
CA LEU A 359 14.92 -12.11 -38.62
C LEU A 359 14.10 -13.22 -37.95
N GLY A 360 14.66 -13.80 -36.89
CA GLY A 360 13.92 -14.68 -36.00
C GLY A 360 12.84 -13.92 -35.21
N GLY A 361 11.82 -14.65 -34.77
CA GLY A 361 10.72 -14.14 -33.97
C GLY A 361 11.21 -13.63 -32.62
N LYS A 362 10.54 -12.62 -32.07
CA LYS A 362 10.87 -12.08 -30.74
C LYS A 362 10.31 -13.00 -29.66
N GLY A 363 11.02 -13.10 -28.54
CA GLY A 363 10.45 -13.73 -27.34
C GLY A 363 9.36 -12.86 -26.71
N ALA A 364 8.54 -13.49 -25.88
CA ALA A 364 7.50 -12.82 -25.11
C ALA A 364 8.07 -12.06 -23.91
N PHE A 365 7.30 -11.13 -23.38
CA PHE A 365 7.58 -10.46 -22.10
C PHE A 365 6.37 -10.66 -21.18
N VAL A 366 6.62 -11.11 -19.94
CA VAL A 366 5.59 -11.33 -18.92
C VAL A 366 6.06 -10.73 -17.61
N SER A 367 5.20 -10.01 -16.91
CA SER A 367 5.50 -9.44 -15.59
C SER A 367 4.30 -9.58 -14.65
N GLY A 368 4.56 -9.80 -13.36
CA GLY A 368 3.53 -9.85 -12.32
C GLY A 368 4.06 -9.41 -10.96
N GLU A 369 3.15 -9.13 -10.03
CA GLU A 369 3.47 -8.84 -8.63
C GLU A 369 3.03 -10.01 -7.75
N PHE A 370 3.90 -10.44 -6.85
CA PHE A 370 3.71 -11.62 -6.01
C PHE A 370 4.02 -11.27 -4.56
N ASN A 371 3.15 -11.66 -3.63
CA ASN A 371 3.48 -11.65 -2.22
C ASN A 371 4.27 -12.92 -1.91
N LEU A 372 5.52 -12.75 -1.47
CA LEU A 372 6.43 -13.85 -1.17
C LEU A 372 6.84 -13.78 0.29
N ASP A 373 7.02 -14.93 0.91
CA ASP A 373 7.49 -15.04 2.29
C ASP A 373 9.01 -15.17 2.34
N GLU A 374 9.61 -14.74 3.45
CA GLU A 374 11.04 -14.98 3.69
C GLU A 374 11.37 -16.47 3.62
N GLY A 375 12.44 -16.82 2.92
CA GLY A 375 12.84 -18.20 2.67
C GLY A 375 12.10 -18.89 1.53
N ASP A 376 11.07 -18.27 0.93
CA ASP A 376 10.47 -18.79 -0.30
C ASP A 376 11.57 -19.01 -1.35
N THR A 377 11.58 -20.19 -1.97
CA THR A 377 12.57 -20.52 -3.00
C THR A 377 11.97 -20.30 -4.38
N ILE A 378 12.58 -19.45 -5.20
CA ILE A 378 12.24 -19.26 -6.61
C ILE A 378 13.30 -19.91 -7.47
N HIS A 379 12.87 -20.83 -8.32
CA HIS A 379 13.69 -21.47 -9.35
C HIS A 379 13.52 -20.72 -10.67
N LEU A 380 14.64 -20.39 -11.29
CA LEU A 380 14.75 -19.48 -12.43
C LEU A 380 15.47 -20.19 -13.58
N LEU A 381 14.89 -20.18 -14.77
CA LEU A 381 15.55 -20.65 -15.98
C LEU A 381 15.38 -19.60 -17.07
N VAL A 382 16.48 -19.10 -17.61
CA VAL A 382 16.48 -18.03 -18.61
C VAL A 382 16.76 -18.63 -19.98
N GLY A 383 15.88 -18.37 -20.94
CA GLY A 383 15.95 -18.95 -22.27
C GLY A 383 17.16 -18.48 -23.07
N HIS A 384 17.63 -19.30 -24.01
CA HIS A 384 18.75 -18.95 -24.89
C HIS A 384 18.25 -18.56 -26.28
N MET A 385 18.96 -17.66 -26.94
CA MET A 385 18.64 -17.28 -28.31
C MET A 385 18.78 -18.46 -29.27
N GLY A 386 17.87 -18.51 -30.25
CA GLY A 386 17.95 -19.48 -31.34
C GLY A 386 19.16 -19.27 -32.24
N LEU A 387 19.56 -20.33 -32.95
CA LEU A 387 20.75 -20.32 -33.81
C LEU A 387 20.59 -19.48 -35.08
N ASP A 388 21.43 -18.45 -35.24
CA ASP A 388 21.60 -17.71 -36.49
C ASP A 388 22.38 -18.57 -37.50
N LYS A 389 21.89 -18.67 -38.75
CA LYS A 389 22.59 -19.35 -39.86
C LYS A 389 22.86 -18.36 -41.01
N PRO A 390 24.11 -18.28 -41.51
CA PRO A 390 24.45 -17.36 -42.59
C PRO A 390 24.01 -17.79 -44.01
N PHE A 391 23.61 -19.06 -44.23
CA PHE A 391 23.27 -19.60 -45.56
C PHE A 391 21.87 -20.26 -45.62
N SER A 392 21.30 -20.34 -46.82
CA SER A 392 19.88 -20.62 -47.13
C SER A 392 19.43 -22.09 -47.07
N ASP A 393 20.25 -23.02 -46.59
CA ASP A 393 19.93 -24.45 -46.70
C ASP A 393 19.14 -24.99 -45.48
N TYR A 394 19.06 -24.22 -44.39
CA TYR A 394 18.29 -24.54 -43.17
C TYR A 394 17.73 -23.27 -42.51
N GLY A 395 16.54 -23.39 -41.90
CA GLY A 395 15.95 -22.32 -41.07
C GLY A 395 16.71 -22.07 -39.76
N GLY A 396 16.44 -20.93 -39.14
CA GLY A 396 17.06 -20.50 -37.89
C GLY A 396 16.50 -21.28 -36.71
N GLY A 397 17.27 -21.38 -35.62
CA GLY A 397 16.82 -22.05 -34.40
C GLY A 397 15.71 -21.27 -33.69
N GLY A 398 14.83 -21.94 -32.95
CA GLY A 398 13.90 -21.27 -32.02
C GLY A 398 14.62 -20.77 -30.77
N GLY A 399 14.16 -19.66 -30.22
CA GLY A 399 14.59 -19.14 -28.91
C GLY A 399 13.91 -19.87 -27.77
N GLY A 400 14.62 -19.98 -26.64
CA GLY A 400 14.12 -20.56 -25.39
C GLY A 400 13.19 -19.63 -24.63
N GLY A 401 12.24 -20.21 -23.90
CA GLY A 401 11.43 -19.49 -22.92
C GLY A 401 12.19 -19.19 -21.63
N SER A 402 11.72 -18.20 -20.89
CA SER A 402 12.23 -17.84 -19.56
C SER A 402 11.15 -18.09 -18.50
N PHE A 403 11.55 -18.63 -17.35
CA PHE A 403 10.67 -19.18 -16.33
C PHE A 403 11.11 -18.70 -14.95
N ALA A 404 10.15 -18.23 -14.15
CA ALA A 404 10.30 -18.05 -12.71
C ALA A 404 9.17 -18.81 -12.00
N VAL A 405 9.53 -19.78 -11.17
CA VAL A 405 8.58 -20.64 -10.45
C VAL A 405 8.92 -20.68 -8.98
N LYS A 406 7.90 -20.59 -8.11
CA LYS A 406 8.07 -20.76 -6.67
C LYS A 406 8.06 -22.23 -6.32
N GLN A 407 8.95 -22.68 -5.43
CA GLN A 407 8.84 -24.00 -4.83
C GLN A 407 7.62 -24.02 -3.91
N ASP A 408 6.75 -25.01 -4.13
CA ASP A 408 5.47 -25.17 -3.46
C ASP A 408 5.13 -26.65 -3.42
N ASN A 409 5.43 -27.30 -2.28
CA ASN A 409 5.32 -28.75 -2.15
C ASN A 409 3.86 -29.25 -2.16
N ASP A 410 2.89 -28.35 -2.04
CA ASP A 410 1.46 -28.68 -2.12
C ASP A 410 0.93 -28.57 -3.56
N SER A 411 1.76 -28.09 -4.50
CA SER A 411 1.40 -27.99 -5.92
C SER A 411 1.35 -29.35 -6.61
N SER A 412 0.43 -29.48 -7.58
CA SER A 412 0.33 -30.63 -8.47
C SER A 412 1.36 -30.64 -9.60
N TYR A 413 2.05 -29.52 -9.85
CA TYR A 413 3.14 -29.45 -10.81
C TYR A 413 4.45 -29.87 -10.15
N ILE A 414 5.04 -30.97 -10.63
CA ILE A 414 6.31 -31.49 -10.12
C ILE A 414 7.45 -31.12 -11.06
N PHE A 415 8.42 -30.37 -10.55
CA PHE A 415 9.67 -30.08 -11.24
C PHE A 415 10.63 -31.26 -11.07
N LYS A 416 10.68 -32.13 -12.08
CA LYS A 416 11.41 -33.41 -12.02
C LYS A 416 12.90 -33.30 -11.73
N PRO A 417 13.66 -32.29 -12.22
CA PRO A 417 15.10 -32.21 -11.96
C PRO A 417 15.46 -32.18 -10.48
N LEU A 418 14.59 -31.58 -9.65
CA LEU A 418 14.79 -31.47 -8.20
C LEU A 418 13.78 -32.31 -7.40
N ASN A 419 12.79 -32.91 -8.07
CA ASN A 419 11.69 -33.65 -7.46
C ASN A 419 10.94 -32.84 -6.37
N VAL A 420 10.61 -31.58 -6.69
CA VAL A 420 9.87 -30.67 -5.82
C VAL A 420 8.58 -30.19 -6.49
N GLY A 421 7.55 -29.91 -5.68
CA GLY A 421 6.36 -29.22 -6.16
C GLY A 421 6.68 -27.75 -6.47
N ILE A 422 6.04 -27.18 -7.49
CA ILE A 422 6.25 -25.79 -7.90
C ILE A 422 4.96 -25.08 -8.32
N THR A 423 4.89 -23.78 -8.11
CA THR A 423 3.82 -22.91 -8.59
C THR A 423 4.39 -21.86 -9.55
N PRO A 424 3.90 -21.76 -10.80
CA PRO A 424 4.37 -20.74 -11.74
C PRO A 424 4.13 -19.31 -11.24
N LEU A 425 5.15 -18.45 -11.34
CA LEU A 425 5.01 -17.01 -11.12
C LEU A 425 4.90 -16.29 -12.45
N VAL A 426 5.97 -16.31 -13.26
CA VAL A 426 5.98 -15.78 -14.63
C VAL A 426 6.65 -16.74 -15.60
N ILE A 427 6.08 -16.87 -16.80
CA ILE A 427 6.62 -17.68 -17.88
C ILE A 427 6.50 -16.89 -19.17
N ALA A 428 7.62 -16.64 -19.83
CA ALA A 428 7.68 -15.95 -21.12
C ALA A 428 8.17 -16.90 -22.21
N GLY A 429 7.33 -17.16 -23.22
CA GLY A 429 7.70 -18.02 -24.35
C GLY A 429 8.84 -17.43 -25.21
N GLY A 430 9.69 -18.30 -25.76
CA GLY A 430 10.72 -17.90 -26.72
C GLY A 430 10.16 -17.68 -28.13
N GLY A 431 10.89 -16.94 -28.96
CA GLY A 431 10.51 -16.66 -30.35
C GLY A 431 10.87 -17.80 -31.31
N GLY A 432 10.08 -18.00 -32.36
CA GLY A 432 10.36 -18.98 -33.42
C GLY A 432 11.54 -18.56 -34.30
N GLY A 433 12.27 -19.53 -34.86
CA GLY A 433 13.37 -19.25 -35.78
C GLY A 433 12.92 -18.77 -37.16
N ALA A 434 13.80 -18.09 -37.88
CA ALA A 434 13.53 -17.59 -39.23
C ALA A 434 13.45 -18.72 -40.27
N GLY A 435 12.50 -18.64 -41.21
CA GLY A 435 12.45 -19.53 -42.38
C GLY A 435 13.43 -19.11 -43.48
N ASP A 436 13.88 -20.07 -44.30
CA ASP A 436 14.63 -19.83 -45.53
C ASP A 436 13.69 -19.44 -46.69
N ASN A 437 14.16 -18.60 -47.62
CA ASN A 437 13.40 -18.18 -48.80
C ASN A 437 13.39 -19.22 -49.94
N GLY A 438 13.83 -20.46 -49.69
CA GLY A 438 14.21 -21.44 -50.73
C GLY A 438 13.33 -22.67 -50.93
N GLY A 439 12.34 -22.97 -50.07
CA GLY A 439 11.56 -24.20 -50.20
C GLY A 439 10.15 -24.16 -49.62
N ASN A 440 9.26 -24.98 -50.18
CA ASN A 440 7.84 -25.19 -49.82
C ASN A 440 7.56 -25.65 -48.36
N PHE A 441 8.55 -25.60 -47.45
CA PHE A 441 8.50 -26.21 -46.11
C PHE A 441 9.15 -25.36 -45.00
N SER A 442 9.05 -24.04 -45.03
CA SER A 442 9.54 -23.17 -43.95
C SER A 442 8.45 -22.83 -42.93
N GLY A 443 8.72 -23.09 -41.64
CA GLY A 443 7.91 -22.60 -40.52
C GLY A 443 8.19 -21.12 -40.30
N GLY A 444 7.16 -20.29 -40.19
CA GLY A 444 7.31 -18.84 -40.03
C GLY A 444 7.95 -18.43 -38.70
N ALA A 445 8.59 -17.26 -38.69
CA ALA A 445 9.15 -16.59 -37.50
C ALA A 445 8.02 -16.10 -36.56
N GLY A 446 7.35 -17.02 -35.88
CA GLY A 446 6.34 -16.68 -34.87
C GLY A 446 6.96 -15.98 -33.66
N ASN A 447 6.28 -14.99 -33.10
CA ASN A 447 6.69 -14.43 -31.81
C ASN A 447 6.31 -15.39 -30.68
N GLY A 448 7.02 -15.31 -29.54
CA GLY A 448 6.66 -16.05 -28.34
C GLY A 448 5.26 -15.65 -27.85
N GLU A 449 4.49 -16.63 -27.38
CA GLU A 449 3.14 -16.42 -26.87
C GLU A 449 3.13 -16.26 -25.33
N THR A 450 2.13 -15.53 -24.82
CA THR A 450 1.88 -15.34 -23.38
C THR A 450 0.61 -16.05 -22.88
N THR A 451 -0.11 -16.76 -23.76
CA THR A 451 -1.47 -17.29 -23.50
C THR A 451 -1.67 -18.76 -23.87
N GLY A 452 -0.59 -19.54 -23.97
CA GLY A 452 -0.66 -20.97 -24.31
C GLY A 452 -0.92 -21.87 -23.09
N ASN A 453 -1.45 -23.07 -23.31
CA ASN A 453 -1.70 -24.07 -22.25
C ASN A 453 -0.41 -24.72 -21.69
N GLY A 454 0.76 -24.16 -21.99
CA GLY A 454 2.06 -24.71 -21.58
C GLY A 454 2.49 -25.97 -22.35
N GLU A 455 1.80 -26.34 -23.42
CA GLU A 455 2.13 -27.51 -24.25
C GLU A 455 3.31 -27.24 -25.20
N GLY A 456 4.02 -28.31 -25.58
CA GLY A 456 5.09 -28.24 -26.58
C GLY A 456 4.54 -28.09 -28.00
N GLY A 457 5.20 -27.26 -28.80
CA GLY A 457 4.87 -27.02 -30.21
C GLY A 457 5.20 -28.21 -31.12
N THR A 458 4.61 -28.23 -32.31
CA THR A 458 4.83 -29.27 -33.32
C THR A 458 5.76 -28.78 -34.44
N GLY A 459 6.81 -29.53 -34.74
CA GLY A 459 7.62 -29.31 -35.95
C GLY A 459 6.91 -29.78 -37.22
N LEU A 460 7.34 -29.29 -38.39
CA LEU A 460 6.81 -29.74 -39.69
C LEU A 460 7.21 -31.19 -39.96
N GLN A 461 6.24 -32.05 -40.34
CA GLN A 461 6.50 -33.46 -40.65
C GLN A 461 7.29 -33.58 -41.96
N SER A 462 8.58 -33.92 -41.87
CA SER A 462 9.47 -34.56 -42.88
C SER A 462 10.94 -34.11 -42.82
N ASN A 463 11.27 -33.05 -42.07
CA ASN A 463 12.63 -32.48 -41.98
C ASN A 463 13.19 -32.52 -40.54
N ARG A 464 14.50 -32.24 -40.36
CA ARG A 464 15.22 -32.20 -39.06
C ARG A 464 14.77 -31.04 -38.13
N ASN A 465 13.52 -30.59 -38.21
CA ASN A 465 12.99 -29.45 -37.48
C ASN A 465 12.11 -29.94 -36.31
N SER A 466 12.36 -29.47 -35.10
CA SER A 466 11.50 -29.69 -33.93
C SER A 466 10.70 -28.44 -33.58
N GLY A 467 9.52 -28.61 -32.97
CA GLY A 467 8.83 -27.50 -32.29
C GLY A 467 9.58 -27.08 -31.01
N GLY A 468 9.22 -25.94 -30.44
CA GLY A 468 9.69 -25.53 -29.10
C GLY A 468 8.99 -26.32 -28.00
N ALA A 469 9.66 -26.54 -26.87
CA ALA A 469 9.03 -27.14 -25.69
C ALA A 469 8.26 -26.09 -24.87
N GLY A 470 7.23 -26.53 -24.15
CA GLY A 470 6.41 -25.68 -23.29
C GLY A 470 6.81 -25.75 -21.82
N PHE A 471 5.95 -25.23 -20.94
CA PHE A 471 6.08 -25.41 -19.49
C PHE A 471 5.84 -26.87 -19.09
N ILE A 472 4.76 -27.48 -19.58
CA ILE A 472 4.26 -28.81 -19.22
C ILE A 472 4.73 -29.87 -20.24
N GLY A 473 4.50 -29.61 -21.52
CA GLY A 473 4.71 -30.59 -22.60
C GLY A 473 6.06 -30.47 -23.30
N ASP A 474 6.75 -31.61 -23.48
CA ASP A 474 7.93 -31.70 -24.35
C ASP A 474 7.54 -31.40 -25.81
N ALA A 475 8.51 -30.99 -26.62
CA ALA A 475 8.26 -30.86 -28.06
C ALA A 475 7.99 -32.24 -28.68
N LYS A 476 7.07 -32.30 -29.66
CA LYS A 476 6.79 -33.56 -30.34
C LYS A 476 8.03 -34.06 -31.12
N PRO A 477 8.34 -35.37 -31.11
CA PRO A 477 9.57 -35.90 -31.70
C PRO A 477 9.70 -35.59 -33.20
N SER A 478 10.91 -35.20 -33.62
CA SER A 478 11.34 -35.18 -35.03
C SER A 478 12.59 -36.07 -35.17
N ALA A 479 13.23 -36.10 -36.34
CA ALA A 479 14.51 -36.79 -36.53
C ALA A 479 15.68 -36.18 -35.71
N ALA A 480 15.50 -35.00 -35.11
CA ALA A 480 16.43 -34.37 -34.17
C ALA A 480 16.00 -34.59 -32.71
N LYS A 481 16.95 -34.53 -31.76
CA LYS A 481 16.66 -34.62 -30.32
C LYS A 481 15.67 -33.50 -29.93
N PRO A 482 14.42 -33.82 -29.52
CA PRO A 482 13.44 -32.79 -29.22
C PRO A 482 13.82 -32.04 -27.93
N PRO A 483 13.57 -30.72 -27.86
CA PRO A 483 13.66 -30.01 -26.59
C PRO A 483 12.65 -30.58 -25.59
N ILE A 484 13.01 -30.54 -24.31
CA ILE A 484 12.17 -31.02 -23.20
C ILE A 484 11.56 -29.82 -22.46
N SER A 485 10.38 -30.02 -21.90
CA SER A 485 9.64 -28.99 -21.16
C SER A 485 10.39 -28.53 -19.93
N PHE A 486 10.00 -27.36 -19.41
CA PHE A 486 10.54 -26.88 -18.14
C PHE A 486 10.40 -27.92 -17.04
N LEU A 487 9.20 -28.51 -16.84
CA LEU A 487 8.98 -29.55 -15.81
C LEU A 487 9.92 -30.76 -15.92
N ASN A 488 10.43 -31.03 -17.13
CA ASN A 488 11.33 -32.15 -17.42
C ASN A 488 12.81 -31.75 -17.48
N GLY A 489 13.16 -30.47 -17.30
CA GLY A 489 14.54 -30.00 -17.23
C GLY A 489 14.93 -28.91 -18.25
N GLY A 490 14.03 -28.50 -19.13
CA GLY A 490 14.18 -27.29 -19.93
C GLY A 490 15.37 -27.24 -20.89
N THR A 491 15.75 -28.35 -21.52
CA THR A 491 16.84 -28.38 -22.52
C THR A 491 16.34 -28.04 -23.93
N GLY A 492 17.11 -27.23 -24.66
CA GLY A 492 16.87 -26.87 -26.06
C GLY A 492 17.13 -28.01 -27.06
N GLY A 493 16.74 -27.78 -28.33
CA GLY A 493 17.08 -28.64 -29.48
C GLY A 493 18.49 -28.35 -30.01
N THR A 494 19.00 -29.10 -31.00
CA THR A 494 20.43 -29.12 -31.39
C THR A 494 21.06 -27.79 -31.87
N GLU A 495 22.33 -27.55 -31.45
CA GLU A 495 23.32 -26.50 -31.81
C GLU A 495 23.23 -25.11 -31.11
N GLU A 496 24.39 -24.44 -30.96
CA GLU A 496 24.58 -23.22 -30.13
C GLU A 496 24.66 -21.90 -30.90
N PRO A 497 24.02 -20.81 -30.41
CA PRO A 497 24.77 -19.58 -30.11
C PRO A 497 24.16 -18.70 -28.97
N ILE A 498 24.54 -17.42 -28.96
CA ILE A 498 24.49 -16.37 -27.93
C ILE A 498 23.42 -15.29 -28.20
N GLY A 499 22.64 -14.88 -27.18
CA GLY A 499 21.80 -13.68 -27.25
C GLY A 499 20.92 -13.43 -26.00
N GLU A 500 20.40 -12.21 -25.91
CA GLU A 500 19.80 -11.61 -24.70
C GLU A 500 18.40 -12.13 -24.33
N ALA A 501 18.29 -12.73 -23.14
CA ALA A 501 17.06 -12.97 -22.40
C ALA A 501 17.35 -12.72 -20.92
N LEU A 502 16.33 -12.32 -20.16
CA LEU A 502 16.49 -11.98 -18.75
C LEU A 502 15.26 -12.35 -17.94
N VAL A 503 15.48 -12.67 -16.66
CA VAL A 503 14.45 -12.62 -15.63
C VAL A 503 14.88 -11.58 -14.60
N GLU A 504 13.99 -10.63 -14.31
CA GLU A 504 14.21 -9.55 -13.36
C GLU A 504 13.33 -9.79 -12.14
N VAL A 505 13.91 -9.66 -10.95
CA VAL A 505 13.20 -9.70 -9.67
C VAL A 505 13.42 -8.36 -8.97
N VAL A 506 12.33 -7.68 -8.62
CA VAL A 506 12.35 -6.38 -7.94
C VAL A 506 11.61 -6.48 -6.61
N TYR A 507 12.29 -6.21 -5.50
CA TYR A 507 11.66 -6.14 -4.19
C TYR A 507 11.02 -4.76 -3.95
N LEU A 508 9.78 -4.73 -3.47
CA LEU A 508 8.98 -3.50 -3.45
C LEU A 508 8.61 -3.00 -2.04
N THR A 509 9.03 -3.67 -0.97
CA THR A 509 8.67 -3.30 0.42
C THR A 509 9.83 -3.56 1.38
N MET A 510 10.64 -2.57 1.75
CA MET A 510 11.61 -2.75 2.85
C MET A 510 11.01 -2.38 4.21
N GLN A 511 11.43 -3.09 5.27
CA GLN A 511 11.62 -2.48 6.59
C GLN A 511 13.12 -2.52 6.95
N GLU A 512 13.56 -1.80 7.99
CA GLU A 512 14.88 -2.00 8.64
C GLU A 512 14.93 -3.40 9.30
N GLU A 513 16.06 -4.07 9.56
CA GLU A 513 17.35 -3.65 10.15
C GLU A 513 18.61 -4.01 9.32
N GLU A 514 19.72 -3.39 9.72
CA GLU A 514 21.10 -3.68 9.33
C GLU A 514 21.49 -5.14 9.59
N GLU A 515 21.56 -5.97 8.55
CA GLU A 515 22.58 -7.02 8.46
C GLU A 515 22.87 -7.26 6.98
N GLU A 516 24.16 -7.37 6.64
CA GLU A 516 24.62 -7.62 5.28
C GLU A 516 23.88 -8.83 4.69
N ALA A 517 23.12 -8.61 3.61
CA ALA A 517 22.52 -9.70 2.86
C ALA A 517 23.66 -10.53 2.23
N THR A 518 24.06 -11.62 2.89
CA THR A 518 24.95 -12.61 2.30
C THR A 518 24.21 -13.35 1.19
N LEU A 519 24.59 -13.06 -0.05
CA LEU A 519 24.08 -13.71 -1.25
C LEU A 519 24.70 -15.12 -1.38
N GLU A 520 23.96 -16.16 -1.01
CA GLU A 520 24.35 -17.54 -1.34
C GLU A 520 23.87 -17.92 -2.75
N VAL A 521 24.76 -17.80 -3.73
CA VAL A 521 24.54 -18.38 -5.08
C VAL A 521 25.19 -19.75 -5.12
N THR A 522 24.39 -20.80 -4.92
CA THR A 522 24.86 -22.18 -5.09
C THR A 522 24.72 -22.58 -6.56
N VAL A 523 25.84 -22.78 -7.26
CA VAL A 523 25.87 -23.36 -8.61
C VAL A 523 26.12 -24.85 -8.48
N GLU A 524 25.12 -25.69 -8.75
CA GLU A 524 25.20 -27.15 -8.53
C GLU A 524 26.15 -27.90 -9.50
N LYS A 525 26.79 -27.21 -10.46
CA LYS A 525 27.87 -27.79 -11.29
C LYS A 525 28.78 -26.72 -11.91
N VAL A 526 30.07 -26.76 -11.59
CA VAL A 526 31.10 -25.83 -12.10
C VAL A 526 31.96 -26.53 -13.16
N SER A 527 32.10 -25.93 -14.34
CA SER A 527 33.15 -26.29 -15.30
C SER A 527 34.12 -25.15 -15.66
N ARG A 528 33.81 -23.88 -15.31
CA ARG A 528 34.80 -22.78 -15.38
C ARG A 528 34.34 -21.51 -14.64
N VAL A 529 35.27 -20.82 -13.99
CA VAL A 529 35.08 -19.50 -13.38
C VAL A 529 35.71 -18.42 -14.27
N VAL A 530 34.98 -17.34 -14.54
CA VAL A 530 35.51 -16.10 -15.13
C VAL A 530 35.21 -14.97 -14.14
N LEU A 531 36.27 -14.32 -13.63
CA LEU A 531 36.16 -13.18 -12.75
C LEU A 531 35.85 -11.92 -13.56
N VAL A 532 34.86 -11.15 -13.12
CA VAL A 532 34.65 -9.75 -13.54
C VAL A 532 34.85 -8.90 -12.30
N ASP A 533 35.70 -7.88 -12.42
CA ASP A 533 36.18 -7.09 -11.30
C ASP A 533 35.05 -6.38 -10.52
N HIS A 534 35.22 -6.35 -9.19
CA HIS A 534 34.46 -5.64 -8.14
C HIS A 534 33.37 -6.38 -7.34
N LEU A 535 33.24 -7.70 -7.44
CA LEU A 535 32.43 -8.50 -6.49
C LEU A 535 33.32 -9.44 -5.65
N THR A 536 33.30 -9.30 -4.32
CA THR A 536 33.95 -10.30 -3.43
C THR A 536 32.97 -11.44 -3.21
N ILE A 537 33.11 -12.52 -3.98
CA ILE A 537 32.31 -13.75 -3.81
C ILE A 537 33.10 -14.72 -2.93
N GLN A 538 32.59 -15.05 -1.72
CA GLN A 538 33.09 -16.19 -0.98
C GLN A 538 32.47 -17.48 -1.54
N VAL A 539 33.25 -18.24 -2.28
CA VAL A 539 32.85 -19.57 -2.78
C VAL A 539 33.23 -20.61 -1.73
N LEU A 540 32.24 -21.18 -1.04
CA LEU A 540 32.46 -22.36 -0.20
C LEU A 540 32.33 -23.62 -1.07
N ILE A 541 33.44 -24.30 -1.33
CA ILE A 541 33.44 -25.60 -2.01
C ILE A 541 33.13 -26.68 -0.97
N ARG A 542 32.03 -27.41 -1.14
CA ARG A 542 31.80 -28.70 -0.48
C ARG A 542 31.83 -29.84 -1.48
#